data_AF-W4QDT2-F1
#
_entry.id   AF-W4QDT2-F1
#
_cell.length_a   1.000
_cell.length_b   1.000
_cell.length_c   1.000
_cell.angle_alpha   90.00
_cell.angle_beta   90.00
_cell.angle_gamma   90.00
#
_symmetry.space_group_name_H-M   'P 1'
#
loop_
_entity.id
_entity.type
_entity.pdbx_description
1 polymer ?
#
loop_
_entity_poly.entity_id
_entity_poly.type
_entity_poly.pdbx_seq_one_letter_code
_entity_poly.pdbx_strand_id
1 'polypeptide(L)' 'MKPVLLISQGAYNRPYDPTPSREDIDVTKRLSDSGKVLGIELLDHIIIGDRRFISLKEKGYV' A
#
# COMPACT_ATOMS: atom_id res chain seq x y z
N MET A 1 7.86 11.49 -15.95
CA MET A 1 6.90 10.41 -15.60
C MET A 1 6.15 10.82 -14.34
N LYS A 2 4.87 10.48 -14.22
CA LYS A 2 4.07 10.82 -13.04
C LYS A 2 4.12 9.64 -12.06
N PRO A 3 4.42 9.90 -10.78
CA PRO A 3 4.44 8.85 -9.77
C PRO A 3 3.01 8.39 -9.42
N VAL A 4 2.86 7.20 -8.83
CA VAL A 4 1.56 6.59 -8.49
C VAL A 4 1.42 6.35 -7.00
N LEU A 5 0.18 6.46 -6.50
CA LEU A 5 -0.21 6.12 -5.14
C LEU A 5 -1.14 4.91 -5.19
N LEU A 6 -0.84 3.87 -4.41
CA LEU A 6 -1.71 2.70 -4.31
C LEU A 6 -2.63 2.84 -3.10
N ILE A 7 -3.89 2.45 -3.24
CA ILE A 7 -4.90 2.52 -2.18
C ILE A 7 -5.66 1.19 -2.12
N SER A 8 -5.74 0.57 -0.94
CA SER A 8 -6.57 -0.61 -0.68
C SER A 8 -7.48 -0.40 0.54
N GLN A 9 -8.52 -1.22 0.66
CA GLN A 9 -9.41 -1.23 1.82
C GLN A 9 -8.92 -2.25 2.84
N GLY A 10 -8.98 -1.89 4.12
CA GLY A 10 -8.63 -2.76 5.24
C GLY A 10 -9.56 -3.96 5.38
N ALA A 11 -9.16 -4.92 6.22
CA ALA A 11 -9.94 -6.13 6.44
C ALA A 11 -11.29 -5.81 7.10
N TYR A 12 -12.32 -6.59 6.75
CA TYR A 12 -13.65 -6.53 7.37
C TYR A 12 -13.62 -7.19 8.76
N ASN A 13 -12.86 -6.61 9.70
CA ASN A 13 -12.74 -7.12 11.06
C ASN A 13 -12.80 -5.97 12.08
N ARG A 14 -13.87 -5.95 12.91
CA ARG A 14 -14.32 -4.76 13.66
C ARG A 14 -14.39 -3.54 12.70
N PRO A 15 -14.62 -2.26 13.08
CA PRO A 15 -14.63 -1.20 12.06
C PRO A 15 -13.34 -1.31 11.23
N TYR A 16 -13.43 -1.33 9.89
CA TYR A 16 -12.37 -1.72 8.94
C TYR A 16 -10.95 -1.53 9.51
N ASP A 17 -10.22 -2.62 9.70
CA ASP A 17 -8.88 -2.60 10.28
C ASP A 17 -7.86 -2.33 9.17
N PRO A 18 -7.14 -1.19 9.21
CA PRO A 18 -6.15 -0.84 8.18
C PRO A 18 -4.83 -1.62 8.31
N THR A 19 -4.75 -2.60 9.21
CA THR A 19 -3.57 -3.46 9.36
C THR A 19 -3.27 -4.19 8.04
N PRO A 20 -2.04 -4.09 7.49
CA PRO A 20 -1.70 -4.72 6.22
C PRO A 20 -1.78 -6.24 6.30
N SER A 21 -2.44 -6.83 5.31
CA SER A 21 -2.38 -8.27 5.08
C SER A 21 -1.04 -8.67 4.45
N ARG A 22 -0.77 -9.98 4.42
CA ARG A 22 0.40 -10.49 3.69
C ARG A 22 0.26 -10.23 2.19
N GLU A 23 -0.95 -10.34 1.63
CA GLU A 23 -1.20 -10.00 0.23
C GLU A 23 -0.90 -8.52 -0.07
N ASP A 24 -1.30 -7.59 0.80
CA ASP A 24 -1.01 -6.16 0.62
C ASP A 24 0.50 -5.92 0.53
N ILE A 25 1.28 -6.53 1.42
CA ILE A 25 2.74 -6.40 1.44
C ILE A 25 3.36 -6.98 0.16
N ASP A 26 2.93 -8.17 -0.26
CA ASP A 26 3.47 -8.84 -1.44
C ASP A 26 3.13 -8.07 -2.73
N VAL A 27 1.91 -7.53 -2.83
CA VAL A 27 1.49 -6.64 -3.94
C VAL A 27 2.32 -5.37 -3.96
N THR A 28 2.51 -4.73 -2.81
CA THR A 28 3.30 -3.50 -2.66
C THR A 28 4.73 -3.71 -3.19
N LYS A 29 5.39 -4.78 -2.78
CA LYS A 29 6.76 -5.10 -3.21
C LYS A 29 6.84 -5.34 -4.72
N ARG A 30 5.94 -6.18 -5.26
CA ARG A 30 5.91 -6.48 -6.70
C ARG A 30 5.67 -5.23 -7.54
N LEU A 31 4.79 -4.33 -7.10
CA LEU A 31 4.50 -3.08 -7.80
C LEU A 31 5.66 -2.08 -7.68
N SER A 32 6.30 -1.96 -6.51
CA SER A 32 7.50 -1.14 -6.34
C SER A 32 8.61 -1.60 -7.29
N ASP A 33 8.89 -2.90 -7.34
CA ASP A 33 9.94 -3.45 -8.19
C ASP A 33 9.61 -3.36 -9.69
N SER A 34 8.37 -3.64 -10.07
CA SER A 34 7.92 -3.46 -11.46
C SER A 34 7.96 -1.99 -11.88
N GLY A 35 7.57 -1.09 -10.97
CA GLY A 35 7.61 0.35 -11.18
C GLY A 35 9.02 0.87 -11.46
N LYS A 36 10.03 0.38 -10.73
CA LYS A 36 11.45 0.72 -10.97
C LYS A 36 11.88 0.37 -12.41
N VAL A 37 11.48 -0.80 -12.92
CA VAL A 37 11.80 -1.23 -14.30
C VAL A 37 11.10 -0.33 -15.33
N LEU A 38 9.85 0.06 -15.04
CA LEU A 38 9.04 0.88 -15.94
C LEU A 38 9.32 2.39 -15.81
N GLY A 39 10.19 2.83 -14.89
CA GLY A 39 10.40 4.25 -14.60
C GLY A 39 9.21 4.93 -13.91
N ILE A 40 8.34 4.16 -13.26
CA ILE A 40 7.17 4.63 -12.51
C ILE A 40 7.42 4.41 -11.03
N GLU A 41 7.57 5.50 -10.28
CA GLU A 41 7.77 5.44 -8.84
C GLU A 41 6.43 5.19 -8.11
N LEU A 42 6.42 4.19 -7.21
CA LEU A 42 5.35 3.99 -6.24
C LEU A 42 5.64 4.87 -5.01
N LEU A 43 4.83 5.91 -4.79
CA LEU A 43 5.07 6.85 -3.68
C LEU A 43 4.77 6.25 -2.32
N ASP A 44 3.66 5.52 -2.24
CA ASP A 44 3.17 4.87 -1.03
C ASP A 44 2.06 3.86 -1.40
N HIS A 45 1.76 2.97 -0.46
CA HIS A 45 0.53 2.18 -0.45
C HIS A 45 -0.22 2.49 0.84
N ILE A 46 -1.39 3.13 0.70
CA ILE A 46 -2.25 3.52 1.82
C ILE A 46 -3.36 2.49 1.98
N ILE A 47 -3.43 1.86 3.14
CA ILE A 47 -4.56 1.00 3.50
C ILE A 47 -5.55 1.83 4.32
N ILE A 48 -6.77 1.96 3.82
CA ILE A 48 -7.84 2.75 4.44
C ILE A 48 -8.73 1.83 5.28
N GLY A 49 -8.93 2.21 6.53
CA GLY A 49 -9.88 1.59 7.47
C GLY A 49 -10.95 2.58 7.94
N ASP A 50 -11.71 2.22 8.97
CA ASP A 50 -12.74 3.12 9.51
C ASP A 50 -12.08 4.31 10.21
N ARG A 51 -12.18 5.50 9.60
CA ARG A 51 -11.62 6.78 10.04
C ARG A 51 -10.12 6.73 10.36
N ARG A 52 -9.39 5.76 9.81
CA ARG A 52 -7.97 5.50 10.04
C ARG A 52 -7.32 5.03 8.75
N PHE A 53 -6.01 5.20 8.64
CA PHE A 53 -5.23 4.67 7.53
C PHE A 53 -3.85 4.25 8.02
N ILE A 54 -3.17 3.41 7.24
CA ILE A 54 -1.76 3.06 7.43
C ILE A 54 -1.00 3.32 6.13
N SER A 55 0.13 4.04 6.24
CA SER A 55 1.14 4.14 5.18
C SER A 55 2.10 2.96 5.26
N LEU A 56 2.21 2.19 4.18
CA LEU A 56 3.17 1.10 4.10
C LEU A 56 4.60 1.62 3.96
N LYS A 57 4.79 2.81 3.40
CA LYS A 57 6.09 3.48 3.35
C LYS A 57 6.59 3.87 4.74
N GLU A 58 5.75 4.48 5.57
CA GLU A 58 6.12 4.84 6.95
C GLU A 58 6.43 3.60 7.81
N LYS A 59 5.83 2.45 7.46
CA LYS A 59 6.10 1.16 8.10
C LYS A 59 7.34 0.43 7.55
N GLY A 60 7.97 0.94 6.49
CA GLY A 60 9.20 0.37 5.90
C GLY A 60 8.96 -0.78 4.92
N TYR A 61 7.77 -0.87 4.31
CA TYR A 61 7.47 -1.87 3.28
C TYR A 61 7.75 -1.40 1.84
N VAL A 62 7.97 -0.09 1.65
CA VAL A 62 8.29 0.55 0.36
C VAL A 62 9.70 1.15 0.43
#